data_AF-A0A4Y2LYE7-F1
#
_entry.id   AF-A0A4Y2LYE7-F1
#
_cell.length_a   1.000
_cell.length_b   1.000
_cell.length_c   1.000
_cell.angle_alpha   90.00
_cell.angle_beta   90.00
_cell.angle_gamma   90.00
#
_symmetry.space_group_name_H-M   'P 1'
#
loop_
_entity.id
_entity.type
_entity.pdbx_description
1 polymer ?
#
loop_
_entity_poly.entity_id
_entity_poly.type
_entity_poly.pdbx_seq_one_letter_code
_entity_poly.pdbx_strand_id
1 'polypeptide(L)'
;MADPKSAEELHKRWIGFMEIATGKRCYNKSAVIPFPFVNLQPSNPTSINTCLHFVAEECRKRQQGCIVTFDLSLFIKIIDIVCQADRIDDLAKVIVRLGGFHLFMMVIKIIGGSGLEEM
;
A
#
# COMPACT_ATOMS: atom_id res chain seq x y z
N MET A 1 2.56 -25.04 -16.34
CA MET A 1 3.36 -23.90 -16.84
C MET A 1 2.56 -23.21 -17.91
N ALA A 2 2.24 -21.92 -17.78
CA ALA A 2 1.46 -21.21 -18.78
C ALA A 2 2.28 -20.96 -20.06
N ASP A 3 1.66 -21.14 -21.22
CA ASP A 3 2.30 -20.94 -22.52
C ASP A 3 2.73 -19.46 -22.68
N PRO A 4 4.00 -19.17 -23.01
CA PRO A 4 4.49 -17.80 -23.12
C PRO A 4 3.74 -16.95 -24.16
N LYS A 5 3.17 -17.57 -25.21
CA LYS A 5 2.36 -16.85 -26.20
C LYS A 5 1.01 -16.41 -25.63
N SER A 6 0.45 -17.19 -24.70
CA SER A 6 -0.79 -16.85 -24.00
C SER A 6 -0.61 -15.62 -23.09
N ALA A 7 0.52 -15.53 -22.38
CA ALA A 7 0.84 -14.39 -21.54
C ALA A 7 1.03 -13.09 -22.35
N GLU A 8 1.66 -13.19 -23.51
CA GLU A 8 1.92 -12.05 -24.40
C GLU A 8 0.64 -11.49 -25.04
N GLU A 9 -0.28 -12.37 -25.46
CA GLU A 9 -1.58 -11.96 -25.98
C GLU A 9 -2.48 -11.34 -24.91
N LEU A 10 -2.40 -11.83 -23.68
CA LEU A 10 -3.14 -11.27 -22.54
C LEU A 10 -2.62 -9.87 -22.17
N HIS A 11 -1.30 -9.65 -22.27
CA HIS A 11 -0.69 -8.34 -22.09
C HIS A 11 -1.18 -7.34 -23.16
N LYS A 12 -1.21 -7.73 -24.44
CA LYS A 12 -1.72 -6.87 -25.52
C LYS A 12 -3.21 -6.54 -25.35
N ARG A 13 -4.04 -7.52 -24.96
CA ARG A 13 -5.46 -7.29 -24.65
C ARG A 13 -5.64 -6.30 -23.51
N TRP A 14 -4.81 -6.39 -22.47
CA TRP A 14 -4.86 -5.48 -21.34
C TRP A 14 -4.48 -4.05 -21.75
N ILE A 15 -3.39 -3.88 -22.53
CA ILE A 15 -2.97 -2.57 -23.05
C ILE A 15 -4.09 -1.93 -23.87
N GLY A 16 -4.66 -2.65 -24.84
CA GLY A 16 -5.73 -2.11 -25.68
C GLY A 16 -7.01 -1.79 -24.90
N PHE A 17 -7.38 -2.62 -23.92
CA PHE A 17 -8.50 -2.33 -23.02
C PHE A 17 -8.24 -1.06 -22.20
N MET A 18 -7.04 -0.92 -21.64
CA MET A 18 -6.65 0.26 -20.86
C MET A 18 -6.68 1.53 -21.72
N GLU A 19 -6.20 1.48 -22.97
CA GLU A 19 -6.28 2.61 -23.92
C GLU A 19 -7.74 3.03 -24.21
N ILE A 20 -8.63 2.07 -24.44
CA ILE A 20 -10.05 2.33 -24.67
C ILE A 20 -10.70 2.92 -23.41
N ALA A 21 -10.44 2.32 -22.24
CA ALA A 21 -11.05 2.71 -20.97
C ALA A 21 -10.57 4.08 -20.48
N THR A 22 -9.30 4.42 -20.71
CA THR A 22 -8.74 5.72 -20.32
C THR A 22 -8.98 6.81 -21.36
N GLY A 23 -9.23 6.46 -22.62
CA GLY A 23 -9.50 7.39 -23.72
C GLY A 23 -8.37 8.42 -23.91
N LYS A 24 -8.66 9.54 -24.59
CA LYS A 24 -7.74 10.70 -24.71
C LYS A 24 -7.75 11.60 -23.46
N ARG A 25 -7.94 11.05 -22.27
CA ARG A 25 -7.94 11.86 -21.05
C ARG A 25 -6.52 12.33 -20.74
N CYS A 26 -6.38 13.60 -20.36
CA CYS A 26 -5.12 14.10 -19.84
C CYS A 26 -4.76 13.33 -18.57
N TYR A 27 -3.54 12.81 -18.53
CA TYR A 27 -2.99 12.12 -17.36
C TYR A 27 -1.61 12.72 -17.02
N ASN A 28 -1.24 12.62 -15.75
CA ASN A 28 0.12 12.89 -15.31
C ASN A 28 0.84 11.56 -15.10
N LYS A 29 2.13 11.51 -15.46
CA LYS A 29 2.96 10.34 -15.14
C LYS A 29 3.16 10.26 -13.63
N SER A 30 2.87 9.11 -13.05
CA SER A 30 3.27 8.79 -11.68
C SER A 30 4.76 8.45 -11.62
N ALA A 31 5.34 8.52 -10.43
CA ALA A 31 6.71 8.13 -10.17
C ALA A 31 6.77 7.17 -8.98
N VAL A 32 7.64 6.17 -9.08
CA VAL A 32 8.01 5.30 -7.95
C VAL A 32 9.37 5.76 -7.48
N ILE A 33 9.42 6.35 -6.28
CA ILE A 33 10.65 6.86 -5.69
C ILE A 33 10.98 5.95 -4.51
N PRO A 34 12.10 5.19 -4.56
CA PRO A 34 12.52 4.40 -3.42
C PRO A 34 12.86 5.32 -2.25
N PHE A 35 12.33 4.99 -1.08
CA PHE A 35 12.65 5.70 0.16
C PHE A 35 13.98 5.21 0.74
N PRO A 36 14.67 6.02 1.56
CA PRO A 36 15.83 5.58 2.31
C PRO A 36 15.50 4.36 3.17
N PHE A 37 16.45 3.42 3.28
CA PHE A 37 16.29 2.27 4.15
C PHE A 37 16.42 2.68 5.62
N VAL A 38 15.46 2.25 6.44
CA VAL A 38 15.51 2.42 7.90
C VAL A 38 16.13 1.17 8.51
N ASN A 39 17.35 1.27 9.02
CA ASN A 39 18.05 0.16 9.69
C ASN A 39 17.64 0.07 11.17
N LEU A 40 16.35 -0.15 11.43
CA LEU A 40 15.79 -0.34 12.76
C LEU A 40 14.87 -1.56 12.79
N GLN A 41 14.62 -2.10 13.97
CA GLN A 41 13.68 -3.22 14.10
C GLN A 41 12.26 -2.77 13.72
N PRO A 42 11.62 -3.39 12.71
CA PRO A 42 10.32 -2.93 12.20
C PRO A 42 9.18 -3.11 13.20
N SER A 43 9.35 -4.01 14.18
CA SER A 43 8.37 -4.27 15.24
C SER A 43 8.45 -3.29 16.41
N ASN A 44 9.50 -2.48 16.49
CA ASN A 44 9.74 -1.53 17.57
C ASN A 44 8.87 -0.27 17.37
N PRO A 45 8.03 0.11 18.36
CA PRO A 45 7.15 1.29 18.27
C PRO A 45 7.89 2.59 17.96
N THR A 46 9.08 2.81 18.52
CA THR A 46 9.90 4.00 18.26
C THR A 46 10.30 4.06 16.79
N SER A 47 10.72 2.93 16.22
CA SER A 47 11.14 2.83 14.83
C SER A 47 9.98 3.09 13.87
N ILE A 48 8.81 2.54 14.19
CA ILE A 48 7.56 2.81 13.47
C ILE A 48 7.23 4.30 13.53
N ASN A 49 7.27 4.91 14.72
CA ASN A 49 6.92 6.31 14.92
C ASN A 49 7.86 7.25 14.16
N THR A 50 9.17 7.03 14.24
CA THR A 50 10.16 7.81 13.48
C THR A 50 9.91 7.72 11.97
N CYS A 51 9.60 6.52 11.46
CA CYS A 51 9.33 6.33 10.04
C CYS A 51 8.04 7.06 9.61
N LEU A 52 6.99 7.00 10.43
CA LEU A 52 5.73 7.70 10.15
C LEU A 52 5.89 9.23 10.12
N HIS A 53 6.61 9.81 11.09
CA HIS A 53 6.89 11.25 11.10
C HIS A 53 7.73 11.68 9.89
N PHE A 54 8.73 10.86 9.51
CA PHE A 54 9.54 11.13 8.33
C PHE A 54 8.68 11.20 7.06
N VAL A 55 7.80 10.20 6.84
CA VAL A 55 6.93 10.17 5.66
C VAL A 55 5.90 11.32 5.71
N ALA A 56 5.32 11.61 6.87
CA ALA A 56 4.40 12.72 7.05
C ALA A 56 5.05 14.07 6.71
N GLU A 57 6.29 14.28 7.15
CA GLU A 57 7.08 15.47 6.82
C GLU A 57 7.36 15.58 5.31
N GLU A 58 7.77 14.49 4.66
CA GLU A 58 8.03 14.47 3.22
C GLU A 58 6.77 14.74 2.39
N CYS A 59 5.62 14.18 2.79
CA CYS A 59 4.34 14.49 2.17
C CYS A 59 3.93 15.95 2.36
N ARG A 60 4.16 16.51 3.56
CA ARG A 60 3.90 17.93 3.86
C ARG A 60 4.76 18.85 2.99
N LYS A 61 6.06 18.58 2.85
CA LYS A 61 6.96 19.37 1.97
C LYS A 61 6.47 19.41 0.52
N ARG A 62 5.81 18.36 0.07
CA ARG A 62 5.24 18.23 -1.28
C ARG A 62 3.80 18.72 -1.39
N GLN A 63 3.18 19.15 -0.29
CA GLN A 63 1.75 19.52 -0.21
C GLN A 63 0.83 18.40 -0.70
N GLN A 64 1.19 17.15 -0.42
CA GLN A 64 0.45 15.96 -0.83
C GLN A 64 -0.17 15.25 0.37
N GLY A 65 -1.30 14.56 0.15
CA GLY A 65 -1.87 13.67 1.14
C GLY A 65 -0.93 12.50 1.43
N CYS A 66 -0.76 12.16 2.71
CA CYS A 66 0.08 11.05 3.14
C CYS A 66 -0.75 9.78 3.24
N ILE A 67 -0.52 8.82 2.34
CA ILE A 67 -1.13 7.49 2.40
C ILE A 67 -0.01 6.47 2.57
N VAL A 68 -0.10 5.70 3.64
CA VAL A 68 0.90 4.66 3.96
C VAL A 68 0.23 3.29 3.98
N THR A 69 0.88 2.30 3.40
CA THR A 69 0.37 0.93 3.30
C THR A 69 1.29 -0.04 4.04
N PHE A 70 0.72 -0.93 4.85
CA PHE A 70 1.48 -1.89 5.64
C PHE A 70 0.90 -3.31 5.56
N ASP A 71 1.70 -4.31 5.89
CA ASP A 71 1.17 -5.65 6.17
C ASP A 71 0.26 -5.66 7.39
N LEU A 72 -0.51 -6.75 7.57
CA LEU A 72 -1.52 -6.84 8.63
C LEU A 72 -0.95 -6.62 10.04
N SER A 73 0.24 -7.16 10.31
CA SER A 73 0.84 -7.10 11.64
C SER A 73 1.31 -5.70 12.01
N LEU A 74 1.88 -4.98 11.04
CA LEU A 74 2.30 -3.59 11.20
C LEU A 74 1.11 -2.64 11.17
N PHE A 75 0.11 -2.91 10.34
CA PHE A 75 -1.11 -2.11 10.22
C PHE A 75 -1.78 -1.93 11.59
N ILE A 76 -1.98 -3.01 12.34
CA ILE A 76 -2.63 -2.98 13.66
C ILE A 76 -1.86 -2.06 14.63
N LYS A 77 -0.53 -2.20 14.68
CA LYS A 77 0.33 -1.39 15.55
C LYS A 77 0.33 0.09 15.17
N ILE A 78 0.29 0.37 13.87
CA ILE A 78 0.36 1.74 13.35
C ILE A 78 -0.95 2.48 13.56
N ILE A 79 -2.08 1.79 13.39
CA ILE A 79 -3.40 2.36 13.70
C ILE A 79 -3.46 2.78 15.17
N ASP A 80 -2.96 1.94 16.09
CA ASP A 80 -2.93 2.29 17.52
C ASP A 80 -2.16 3.59 17.79
N ILE A 81 -0.96 3.72 17.20
CA ILE A 81 -0.13 4.93 17.32
C ILE A 81 -0.83 6.16 16.72
N VAL A 82 -1.39 6.04 15.52
CA VAL A 82 -2.07 7.15 14.82
C VAL A 82 -3.35 7.56 15.53
N CYS A 83 -4.10 6.61 16.11
CA CYS A 83 -5.30 6.89 16.89
C CYS A 83 -5.00 7.59 18.22
N GLN A 84 -3.82 7.35 18.80
CA GLN A 84 -3.36 8.03 20.02
C GLN A 84 -2.73 9.40 19.74
N ALA A 85 -2.44 9.74 18.48
CA ALA A 85 -1.83 11.02 18.11
C ALA A 85 -2.80 12.19 18.39
N ASP A 86 -2.27 13.29 18.91
CA ASP A 86 -3.04 14.52 19.11
C ASP A 86 -3.49 15.11 17.76
N ARG A 87 -4.60 15.85 17.74
CA ARG A 87 -5.11 16.49 16.52
C ARG A 87 -4.16 17.52 15.91
N ILE A 88 -3.25 18.07 16.73
CA ILE A 88 -2.22 19.02 16.30
C ILE A 88 -1.05 18.28 15.63
N ASP A 89 -0.90 16.98 15.88
CA ASP A 89 0.19 16.19 15.32
C ASP A 89 -0.01 15.96 13.81
N ASP A 90 1.08 16.03 13.04
CA ASP A 90 1.06 15.78 11.60
C ASP A 90 0.63 14.34 11.27
N LEU A 91 0.80 13.42 12.22
CA LEU A 91 0.39 12.03 12.11
C LEU A 91 -1.14 11.87 12.02
N ALA A 92 -1.92 12.79 12.59
CA ALA A 92 -3.39 12.78 12.50
C ALA A 92 -3.90 12.95 11.05
N LYS A 93 -3.06 13.45 10.15
CA LYS A 93 -3.38 13.61 8.71
C LYS A 93 -2.95 12.42 7.86
N VAL A 94 -2.23 11.45 8.44
CA VAL A 94 -1.76 10.27 7.74
C VAL A 94 -2.88 9.25 7.60
N ILE A 95 -3.15 8.81 6.37
CA ILE A 95 -4.13 7.77 6.08
C ILE A 95 -3.41 6.43 6.02
N VAL A 96 -3.68 5.57 7.00
CA VAL A 96 -3.11 4.23 7.07
C VAL A 96 -4.02 3.25 6.32
N ARG A 97 -3.44 2.44 5.43
CA ARG A 97 -4.14 1.39 4.66
C ARG A 97 -3.49 0.02 4.83
N LEU A 98 -4.32 -1.02 4.81
CA LEU A 98 -3.84 -2.40 4.74
C LEU A 98 -3.32 -2.68 3.32
N GLY A 99 -2.14 -3.29 3.23
CA GLY A 99 -1.50 -3.64 1.96
C GLY A 99 -2.36 -4.61 1.13
N GLY A 100 -2.42 -4.36 -0.18
CA GLY A 100 -3.33 -5.05 -1.10
C GLY A 100 -3.18 -6.58 -1.15
N PHE A 101 -1.97 -7.10 -0.92
CA PHE A 101 -1.75 -8.55 -0.85
C PHE A 101 -2.40 -9.19 0.37
N HIS A 102 -2.30 -8.57 1.54
CA HIS A 102 -2.97 -9.07 2.75
C HIS A 102 -4.48 -8.94 2.66
N LEU A 103 -4.98 -7.85 2.06
CA LEU A 103 -6.41 -7.70 1.79
C LEU A 103 -6.92 -8.83 0.87
N PHE A 104 -6.17 -9.15 -0.20
CA PHE A 104 -6.48 -10.24 -1.11
C PHE A 104 -6.49 -11.61 -0.40
N MET A 105 -5.46 -11.89 0.41
CA MET A 105 -5.40 -13.14 1.20
C MET A 105 -6.53 -13.24 2.22
N MET A 106 -6.91 -12.15 2.87
CA MET A 106 -8.05 -12.11 3.79
C MET A 106 -9.37 -12.38 3.05
N VAL A 107 -9.56 -11.78 1.88
CA VAL A 107 -10.76 -12.02 1.05
C VAL A 107 -10.81 -13.46 0.54
N ILE A 108 -9.70 -14.04 0.09
CA ILE A 108 -9.64 -15.46 -0.27
C ILE A 108 -10.00 -16.33 0.93
N LYS A 109 -9.48 -16.02 2.12
CA LYS A 109 -9.77 -16.79 3.34
C LYS A 109 -11.24 -16.68 3.78
N ILE A 110 -11.89 -15.55 3.53
CA ILE A 110 -13.33 -15.35 3.82
C ILE A 110 -14.20 -16.05 2.78
N ILE A 111 -13.89 -15.88 1.48
CA ILE A 111 -14.67 -16.45 0.38
C ILE A 111 -14.45 -17.97 0.25
N GLY A 112 -13.24 -18.44 0.51
CA GLY A 112 -12.87 -19.86 0.49
C GLY A 112 -13.30 -20.64 1.73
N GLY A 113 -13.89 -19.97 2.72
CA GLY A 113 -14.12 -20.53 4.05
C GLY A 113 -12.81 -20.92 4.74
N SER A 114 -12.89 -21.36 5.99
CA SER A 114 -11.77 -21.93 6.75
C SER A 114 -11.16 -23.22 6.16
N GLY A 115 -11.38 -23.53 4.89
CA GLY A 115 -11.03 -24.79 4.22
C GLY A 115 -9.62 -24.86 3.62
N LEU A 116 -8.71 -23.94 3.97
CA LEU A 116 -7.29 -23.98 3.58
C LEU A 116 -6.37 -24.41 4.73
N GLU A 117 -6.93 -24.98 5.81
CA GLU A 117 -6.16 -25.65 6.87
C GLU A 117 -5.89 -27.14 6.59
N GLU A 118 -6.37 -27.68 5.46
CA GLU A 118 -6.14 -29.07 5.05
C GLU A 118 -5.61 -29.19 3.60
N MET A 119 -4.50 -28.51 3.28
CA MET A 119 -3.72 -28.86 2.08
C MET A 119 -2.22 -28.76 2.30
#